data_AF-A0A6L5XAX9-F1
#
_entry.id   AF-A0A6L5XAX9-F1
#
_cell.length_a   1.000
_cell.length_b   1.000
_cell.length_c   1.000
_cell.angle_alpha   90.00
_cell.angle_beta   90.00
_cell.angle_gamma   90.00
#
_symmetry.space_group_name_H-M   'P 1'
#
loop_
_entity.id
_entity.type
_entity.pdbx_description
1 polymer ?
#
loop_
_entity_poly.entity_id
_entity_poly.type
_entity_poly.pdbx_seq_one_letter_code
_entity_poly.pdbx_strand_id
1 'polypeptide(L)' 'MIYKVEILETLRKVVKVEAESPAKAREIVCERWCNGDYVLGEDDFYDVEFEPFESYEQGADGV' A
#
# COMPACT_ATOMS: atom_id res chain seq x y z
N MET A 1 -19.71 -6.42 -24.49
CA MET A 1 -18.28 -6.69 -24.22
C MET A 1 -18.05 -6.43 -22.74
N ILE A 2 -17.27 -7.27 -22.07
CA ILE A 2 -16.95 -7.15 -20.63
C ILE A 2 -15.45 -6.85 -20.54
N TYR A 3 -15.07 -5.86 -19.75
CA TYR A 3 -13.69 -5.43 -19.56
C TYR A 3 -13.31 -5.58 -18.07
N LYS A 4 -12.04 -5.89 -17.82
CA LYS A 4 -11.46 -5.88 -16.47
C LYS A 4 -10.68 -4.57 -16.30
N VAL A 5 -10.80 -3.96 -15.14
CA VAL A 5 -10.11 -2.72 -14.76
C VAL A 5 -9.55 -2.94 -13.36
N GLU A 6 -8.28 -2.66 -13.17
CA GLU A 6 -7.63 -2.59 -11.87
C GLU A 6 -7.95 -1.26 -11.19
N ILE A 7 -8.21 -1.32 -9.89
CA ILE A 7 -8.30 -0.14 -9.03
C ILE A 7 -7.16 -0.25 -8.03
N LEU A 8 -6.23 0.70 -8.08
CA LEU A 8 -5.13 0.80 -7.13
C LEU A 8 -5.39 1.99 -6.21
N GLU A 9 -5.59 1.73 -4.92
CA GLU A 9 -5.72 2.77 -3.90
C GLU A 9 -4.40 2.96 -3.16
N THR A 10 -3.98 4.22 -3.01
CA THR A 10 -2.87 4.59 -2.14
C THR A 10 -3.41 5.20 -0.86
N LEU A 11 -3.08 4.60 0.28
CA LEU A 11 -3.38 5.15 1.60
C LEU A 11 -2.14 5.84 2.19
N ARG A 12 -2.31 7.01 2.81
CA ARG A 12 -1.23 7.78 3.44
C ARG A 12 -1.64 8.32 4.80
N LYS A 13 -0.89 7.93 5.83
CA LYS A 13 -1.01 8.44 7.20
C LYS A 13 0.25 9.17 7.63
N VAL A 14 0.10 10.35 8.22
CA VAL A 14 1.20 11.09 8.86
C VAL A 14 1.06 10.96 10.37
N VAL A 15 2.06 10.37 11.01
CA VAL A 15 2.09 10.18 12.47
C VAL A 15 3.22 11.00 13.09
N LYS A 16 3.01 11.38 14.36
CA LYS A 16 4.04 12.04 15.17
C LYS A 16 4.61 11.04 16.17
N VAL A 17 5.93 10.89 16.16
CA VAL A 17 6.67 10.06 17.13
C VAL A 17 7.84 10.85 17.70
N GLU A 18 8.17 10.59 18.96
CA GLU A 18 9.40 11.10 19.56
C GLU A 18 10.53 10.13 19.25
N ALA A 19 11.64 10.66 18.73
CA ALA A 19 12.82 9.88 18.41
C ALA A 19 14.06 10.78 18.44
N GLU A 20 15.22 10.19 18.69
CA GLU A 20 16.51 10.87 18.70
C GLU A 20 17.01 11.26 17.30
N SER A 21 16.46 10.67 16.24
CA SER A 21 16.82 10.95 14.85
C SER A 21 15.70 10.62 13.87
N PRO A 22 15.72 11.17 12.63
CA PRO A 22 14.77 10.80 11.59
C PRO A 22 14.80 9.31 11.22
N ALA A 23 15.99 8.69 11.23
CA ALA A 23 16.14 7.27 10.97
C ALA A 23 15.44 6.44 12.05
N LYS A 24 15.64 6.78 13.33
CA LYS A 24 14.97 6.09 14.44
C LYS A 24 13.46 6.34 14.44
N ALA A 25 13.01 7.54 14.06
CA ALA A 25 11.59 7.82 13.88
C ALA A 25 10.95 6.89 12.83
N ARG A 26 11.62 6.68 11.69
CA ARG A 26 11.14 5.76 10.65
C ARG A 26 11.10 4.31 11.13
N GLU A 27 12.11 3.86 11.85
CA GLU A 27 12.16 2.51 12.42
C GLU A 27 11.00 2.27 13.39
N ILE A 28 10.74 3.22 14.31
CA ILE A 28 9.62 3.16 15.26
C ILE A 28 8.27 3.09 14.52
N VAL A 29 8.07 3.90 13.49
CA VAL A 29 6.83 3.89 12.71
C VAL A 29 6.65 2.58 11.95
N CYS A 30 7.73 2.04 11.38
CA CYS A 30 7.72 0.75 10.70
C CYS A 30 7.35 -0.39 11.65
N GLU A 31 7.98 -0.45 12.83
CA GLU A 31 7.69 -1.46 13.85
C GLU A 31 6.23 -1.39 14.33
N ARG A 32 5.73 -0.19 14.65
CA ARG A 32 4.34 0.03 15.07
C ARG A 32 3.34 -0.34 13.98
N TRP A 33 3.64 -0.05 12.72
CA TRP A 33 2.82 -0.50 11.60
C TRP A 33 2.81 -2.03 11.48
N CYS A 34 3.98 -2.68 11.55
CA CYS A 34 4.10 -4.15 11.53
C CYS A 34 3.34 -4.82 12.69
N ASN A 35 3.30 -4.17 13.86
CA ASN A 35 2.57 -4.64 15.03
C ASN A 35 1.05 -4.34 14.97
N GLY A 36 0.59 -3.58 13.97
CA GLY A 36 -0.82 -3.21 13.81
C GLY A 36 -1.27 -2.01 14.64
N ASP A 37 -0.36 -1.27 15.27
CA ASP A 37 -0.69 -0.03 16.01
C ASP A 37 -1.11 1.10 15.05
N TYR A 38 -0.60 1.05 13.81
CA TYR A 38 -0.97 1.96 12.73
C TYR A 38 -1.67 1.19 11.61
N VAL A 39 -3.00 1.11 11.69
CA VAL A 39 -3.83 0.59 10.61
C VAL A 39 -4.24 1.74 9.72
N LEU A 40 -3.98 1.67 8.42
CA LEU A 40 -4.50 2.63 7.45
C LEU A 40 -5.84 2.14 6.92
N GLY A 41 -6.80 3.04 6.81
CA GLY A 41 -8.16 2.73 6.35
C GLY A 41 -8.72 3.81 5.44
N GLU A 42 -10.04 3.89 5.38
CA GLU A 42 -10.76 4.81 4.49
C GLU A 42 -10.44 6.29 4.74
N ASP A 43 -10.25 6.69 5.99
CA ASP A 43 -9.89 8.07 6.36
C ASP A 43 -8.47 8.47 5.91
N ASP A 44 -7.64 7.49 5.53
CA ASP A 44 -6.26 7.69 5.09
C ASP A 44 -6.12 7.69 3.56
N PHE A 45 -7.24 7.74 2.82
CA PHE A 45 -7.22 7.79 1.37
C PHE A 45 -6.39 8.96 0.84
N TYR A 46 -5.43 8.66 -0.03
CA TYR A 46 -4.57 9.66 -0.65
C TYR A 46 -4.79 9.76 -2.16
N ASP A 47 -4.86 8.62 -2.85
CA ASP A 47 -5.02 8.61 -4.31
C ASP A 47 -5.65 7.30 -4.82
N VAL A 48 -6.18 7.34 -6.05
CA VAL A 48 -6.71 6.18 -6.76
C VAL A 48 -6.37 6.22 -8.24
N GLU A 49 -5.94 5.09 -8.77
CA GLU A 49 -5.62 4.89 -10.18
C GLU A 49 -6.50 3.78 -10.78
N PHE A 50 -6.83 3.93 -12.06
CA PHE A 50 -7.69 3.00 -12.80
C PHE A 50 -7.00 2.60 -14.10
N GLU A 51 -6.62 1.33 -14.20
CA GLU A 51 -5.91 0.82 -15.38
C GLU A 51 -6.65 -0.36 -15.99
N PRO A 52 -6.75 -0.48 -17.33
CA PRO A 52 -7.26 -1.68 -17.97
C PRO A 52 -6.43 -2.88 -17.50
N PHE A 53 -7.08 -3.89 -16.96
CA PHE A 53 -6.36 -5.07 -16.50
C PHE A 53 -6.03 -5.94 -17.70
N GLU A 54 -4.83 -5.73 -18.28
CA GLU A 54 -4.28 -6.60 -19.31
C GLU A 54 -3.77 -7.87 -18.63
N SER A 55 -4.55 -8.95 -18.70
CA SER A 55 -4.08 -10.25 -18.24
C SER A 55 -2.89 -10.70 -19.08
N TYR A 56 -1.69 -10.76 -18.50
CA TYR A 56 -0.68 -11.67 -19.02
C TYR A 56 -1.19 -13.09 -18.81
N GLU A 57 -1.71 -13.73 -19.86
CA GLU A 57 -1.78 -15.19 -19.87
C GLU A 57 -0.33 -15.69 -19.95
N GLN A 58 0.34 -15.76 -18.80
CA GLN A 58 1.56 -16.54 -18.68
C GLN A 58 1.11 -17.99 -18.84
N GLY A 59 1.44 -18.56 -20.01
CA GLY A 59 1.07 -19.91 -20.38
C GLY A 59 1.36 -20.88 -19.24
N ALA A 60 0.35 -21.69 -18.91
CA ALA A 60 0.61 -23.00 -18.39
C ALA A 60 1.51 -23.74 -19.41
N ASP A 61 2.78 -23.95 -19.07
CA ASP A 61 3.58 -25.17 -19.27
C ASP A 61 5.09 -24.86 -19.15
N GLY A 62 5.82 -25.65 -18.36
CA GLY A 62 7.29 -25.64 -18.40
C GLY A 62 8.07 -25.96 -17.12
N VAL A 63 7.81 -27.13 -16.51
CA VAL A 63 8.66 -27.90 -15.55
C VAL A 63 8.76 -27.41 -14.10
#